data_AF-A0A357NE42-F1
#
_entry.id   AF-A0A357NE42-F1
#
_cell.length_a   1.000
_cell.length_b   1.000
_cell.length_c   1.000
_cell.angle_alpha   90.00
_cell.angle_beta   90.00
_cell.angle_gamma   90.00
#
_symmetry.space_group_name_H-M   'P 1'
#
loop_
_entity.id
_entity.type
_entity.pdbx_description
1 polymer ?
#
loop_
_entity_poly.entity_id
_entity_poly.type
_entity_poly.pdbx_seq_one_letter_code
_entity_poly.pdbx_strand_id
1 'polypeptide(L)'
;MNADQELVTSTGDRVLGTRGPIRLNGTKTMVDEAGNVYSDGALVDKLRIVTLADQGVLEKQGDSYFRPAGPVQELPARGIVQQGFLEGANVNTVSEMVDLINVFRSYEANQKMIQTQDETLGKAVNEVGRV
;
A
#
# COMPACT_ATOMS: atom_id res chain seq x y z
N MET A 1 8.38 17.48 12.74
CA MET A 1 9.31 17.52 13.88
C MET A 1 8.47 17.47 15.14
N ASN A 2 8.80 16.61 16.09
CA ASN A 2 8.09 16.55 17.38
C ASN A 2 8.81 17.45 18.43
N ALA A 3 8.21 17.66 19.60
CA ALA A 3 8.75 18.48 20.68
C ALA A 3 10.17 18.05 21.14
N ASP A 4 10.53 16.78 20.94
CA ASP A 4 11.86 16.20 21.24
C ASP A 4 12.90 16.38 20.11
N GLN A 5 12.62 17.24 19.12
CA GLN A 5 13.47 17.48 17.95
C GLN A 5 13.67 16.27 17.02
N GLU A 6 12.78 15.28 17.10
CA GLU A 6 12.84 14.07 16.27
C GLU A 6 12.08 14.24 14.94
N LEU A 7 12.62 13.61 13.89
CA LEU A 7 11.98 13.50 12.59
C LEU A 7 10.82 12.51 12.70
N VAL A 8 9.60 13.04 12.49
CA VAL A 8 8.37 12.27 12.55
C VAL A 8 7.61 12.37 11.23
N THR A 9 6.89 11.31 10.89
CA THR A 9 5.94 11.28 9.76
C THR A 9 4.73 12.17 10.04
N SER A 10 3.86 12.36 9.05
CA SER A 10 2.57 13.07 9.21
C SER A 10 1.65 12.40 10.25
N THR A 11 1.83 11.10 10.49
CA THR A 11 1.11 10.30 11.49
C THR A 11 1.76 10.35 12.88
N GLY A 12 2.91 11.00 13.03
CA GLY A 12 3.62 11.14 14.31
C GLY A 12 4.63 10.02 14.62
N ASP A 13 4.80 9.06 13.71
CA ASP A 13 5.75 7.97 13.89
C ASP A 13 7.18 8.44 13.68
N ARG A 14 8.10 7.90 14.47
CA ARG A 14 9.51 8.26 14.44
C ARG A 14 10.19 7.63 13.23
N VAL A 15 10.92 8.45 12.47
CA VAL A 15 11.72 7.98 11.35
C VAL A 15 13.06 7.47 11.87
N LEU A 16 13.35 6.20 11.57
CA LEU A 16 14.58 5.53 11.98
C LEU A 16 15.69 5.76 10.97
N GLY A 17 16.80 6.29 11.46
CA GLY A 17 18.08 6.29 10.78
C GLY A 17 18.89 5.04 11.10
N THR A 18 20.14 5.05 10.64
CA THR A 18 21.09 3.95 10.86
C THR A 18 21.52 3.86 12.33
N ARG A 19 21.44 4.97 13.08
CA ARG A 19 21.85 5.05 14.50
C ARG A 19 20.69 5.20 15.48
N GLY A 20 19.45 5.03 15.03
CA GLY A 20 18.24 5.22 15.84
C GLY A 20 17.33 6.32 15.28
N PRO A 21 16.39 6.86 16.08
CA PRO A 21 15.53 7.96 15.65
C PRO A 21 16.36 9.19 15.22
N ILE A 22 16.04 9.76 14.06
CA ILE A 22 16.79 10.90 13.51
C ILE A 22 16.40 12.17 14.28
N ARG A 23 17.38 12.83 14.90
CA ARG A 23 17.21 14.09 15.64
C ARG A 23 17.73 15.26 14.81
N LEU A 24 16.86 16.21 14.52
CA LEU A 24 17.16 17.41 13.75
C LEU A 24 17.39 18.58 14.71
N ASN A 25 18.63 19.05 14.81
CA ASN A 25 18.97 20.16 15.71
C ASN A 25 18.86 21.54 15.03
N GLY A 26 18.37 21.61 13.78
CA GLY A 26 18.41 22.81 12.94
C GLY A 26 17.10 23.09 12.20
N THR A 27 17.02 24.29 11.60
CA THR A 27 15.78 24.77 10.95
C THR A 27 15.63 24.25 9.51
N LYS A 28 16.74 24.09 8.79
CA LYS A 28 16.73 23.55 7.42
C LYS A 28 17.15 22.08 7.44
N THR A 29 16.33 21.24 6.81
CA THR A 29 16.60 19.81 6.63
C THR A 29 16.69 19.49 5.15
N MET A 30 17.79 18.84 4.75
CA MET A 30 18.01 18.38 3.39
C MET A 30 18.30 16.88 3.42
N VAL A 31 17.78 16.13 2.45
CA VAL A 31 18.07 14.70 2.30
C VAL A 31 18.67 14.48 0.92
N ASP A 32 19.83 13.86 0.85
CA ASP A 32 20.47 13.54 -0.42
C ASP A 32 19.91 12.26 -1.06
N GLU A 33 20.31 11.99 -2.31
CA GLU A 33 19.89 10.82 -3.07
C GLU A 33 20.28 9.48 -2.43
N ALA A 34 21.33 9.47 -1.60
CA ALA A 34 21.77 8.30 -0.86
C ALA A 34 21.00 8.11 0.45
N GLY A 35 20.06 9.00 0.78
CA GLY A 35 19.28 8.98 2.02
C GLY A 35 20.01 9.57 3.23
N ASN A 36 21.12 10.27 3.03
CA ASN A 36 21.78 11.00 4.09
C ASN A 36 21.00 12.28 4.41
N VAL A 37 20.73 12.47 5.69
CA VAL A 37 19.99 13.60 6.25
C VAL A 37 20.98 14.64 6.77
N TYR A 38 20.85 15.85 6.26
CA TYR A 38 21.62 17.02 6.65
C TYR A 38 20.70 18.02 7.37
N SER A 39 21.22 18.64 8.43
CA SER A 39 20.57 19.74 9.12
C SER A 39 21.50 20.94 9.15
N ASP A 40 21.03 22.08 8.65
CA ASP A 40 21.80 23.33 8.51
C ASP A 40 23.20 23.12 7.86
N GLY A 41 23.30 22.16 6.94
CA GLY A 41 24.52 21.84 6.19
C GLY A 41 25.44 20.79 6.84
N ALA A 42 25.17 20.36 8.08
CA ALA A 42 25.89 19.27 8.73
C ALA A 42 25.19 17.93 8.53
N LEU A 43 25.96 16.87 8.25
CA LEU A 43 25.43 15.50 8.18
C LEU A 43 24.98 15.06 9.57
N VAL A 44 23.70 14.73 9.71
CA VAL A 44 23.09 14.32 10.97
C VAL A 44 22.99 12.80 11.05
N ASP A 45 22.38 12.16 10.06
CA ASP A 45 22.22 10.70 10.05
C ASP A 45 21.90 10.20 8.63
N LYS A 46 21.73 8.89 8.46
CA LYS A 46 21.29 8.27 7.21
C LYS A 46 19.99 7.50 7.42
N LEU A 47 18.99 7.75 6.58
CA LEU A 47 17.74 7.00 6.55
C LEU A 47 18.01 5.52 6.38
N ARG A 48 17.42 4.70 7.25
CA ARG A 48 17.49 3.25 7.11
C ARG A 48 16.45 2.80 6.09
N ILE A 49 16.89 2.66 4.85
CA ILE A 49 16.06 2.15 3.75
C ILE A 49 16.51 0.73 3.45
N VAL A 50 15.57 -0.20 3.54
CA VAL A 50 15.82 -1.63 3.33
C VAL A 50 14.88 -2.14 2.25
N THR A 51 15.39 -3.05 1.43
CA THR A 51 14.56 -3.82 0.50
C THR A 51 14.47 -5.24 1.05
N LEU A 52 13.29 -5.83 1.03
CA LEU A 52 13.10 -7.21 1.46
C LEU A 52 13.26 -8.13 0.25
N ALA A 53 14.01 -9.23 0.42
CA ALA A 53 14.25 -10.20 -0.64
C ALA A 53 12.96 -10.89 -1.10
N ASP A 54 12.04 -11.14 -0.16
CA ASP A 54 10.72 -11.71 -0.41
C ASP A 54 9.66 -10.69 0.03
N GLN A 55 8.92 -10.15 -0.95
CA GLN A 55 7.81 -9.22 -0.70
C GLN A 55 6.48 -9.94 -0.47
N GLY A 56 6.39 -11.24 -0.81
CA GLY A 56 5.17 -12.04 -0.65
C GLY A 56 4.86 -12.38 0.81
N VAL A 57 5.84 -12.23 1.70
CA VAL A 57 5.71 -12.44 3.16
C VAL A 57 5.32 -11.17 3.93
N LEU A 58 5.06 -10.07 3.22
CA LEU A 58 4.62 -8.83 3.82
C LEU A 58 3.11 -8.83 4.02
N GLU A 59 2.69 -8.69 5.27
CA GLU A 59 1.30 -8.46 5.61
C GLU A 59 1.05 -6.95 5.75
N LYS A 60 0.02 -6.47 5.05
CA LYS A 60 -0.42 -5.08 5.16
C LYS A 60 -1.14 -4.89 6.49
N GLN A 61 -0.61 -4.02 7.36
CA GLN A 61 -1.16 -3.82 8.72
C GLN A 61 -2.13 -2.62 8.84
N GLY A 62 -2.44 -1.97 7.71
CA GLY A 62 -3.26 -0.74 7.67
C GLY A 62 -2.50 0.41 7.00
N ASP A 63 -3.23 1.36 6.42
CA ASP A 63 -2.67 2.50 5.67
C ASP A 63 -1.60 2.08 4.65
N SER A 64 -0.36 2.55 4.85
CA SER A 64 0.83 2.21 4.05
C SER A 64 1.87 1.41 4.85
N TYR A 65 1.50 0.82 5.98
CA TYR A 65 2.40 0.02 6.82
C TYR A 65 2.39 -1.45 6.43
N PHE A 66 3.58 -2.04 6.41
CA PHE A 66 3.80 -3.46 6.15
C PHE A 66 4.56 -4.08 7.31
N ARG A 67 4.17 -5.29 7.69
CA ARG A 67 4.86 -6.09 8.69
C ARG A 67 5.28 -7.42 8.07
N PRO A 68 6.52 -7.88 8.28
CA PRO A 68 6.92 -9.22 7.87
C PRO A 68 6.20 -10.27 8.71
N ALA A 69 5.54 -11.23 8.05
CA ALA A 69 4.86 -12.37 8.68
C ALA A 69 5.84 -13.49 9.11
N GLY A 70 7.11 -13.39 8.71
CA GLY A 70 8.16 -14.37 8.99
C GLY A 70 9.56 -13.76 9.02
N PRO A 71 10.62 -14.57 9.14
CA PRO A 71 11.99 -14.09 9.09
C PRO A 71 12.26 -13.47 7.71
N VAL A 72 12.60 -12.18 7.70
CA VAL A 72 12.94 -11.45 6.48
C VAL A 72 14.42 -11.17 6.41
N GLN A 73 14.98 -11.36 5.21
CA GLN A 73 16.31 -10.90 4.89
C GLN A 73 16.23 -9.47 4.36
N GLU A 74 16.74 -8.52 5.14
CA GLU A 74 16.91 -7.15 4.72
C GLU A 74 18.13 -7.05 3.79
N LEU A 75 17.90 -6.52 2.60
CA LEU A 75 18.92 -6.16 1.63
C LEU A 75 19.10 -4.63 1.63
N PRO A 76 20.30 -4.12 1.32
CA PRO A 76 20.49 -2.69 1.11
C PRO A 76 19.59 -2.22 -0.03
N ALA A 77 18.84 -1.15 0.21
CA ALA A 77 17.97 -0.58 -0.81
C ALA A 77 18.80 -0.07 -1.99
N ARG A 78 18.33 -0.37 -3.21
CA ARG A 78 18.97 0.06 -4.47
C ARG A 78 18.39 1.37 -5.02
N GLY A 79 17.31 1.87 -4.42
CA GLY A 79 16.64 3.10 -4.83
C GLY A 79 17.36 4.36 -4.36
N ILE A 80 17.14 5.46 -5.06
CA ILE A 80 17.55 6.79 -4.65
C ILE A 80 16.42 7.51 -3.93
N VAL A 81 16.76 8.40 -3.00
CA VAL A 81 15.79 9.25 -2.30
C VAL A 81 15.64 10.57 -3.05
N GLN A 82 14.41 10.97 -3.38
CA GLN A 82 14.14 12.27 -4.00
C GLN A 82 13.39 13.18 -3.04
N GLN A 83 14.08 14.18 -2.48
CA GLN A 83 13.45 15.15 -1.58
C GLN A 83 12.48 16.06 -2.35
N GLY A 84 11.29 16.28 -1.77
CA GLY A 84 10.25 17.14 -2.36
C GLY A 84 9.34 16.44 -3.36
N PHE A 85 9.56 15.15 -3.62
CA PHE A 85 8.67 14.30 -4.42
C PHE A 85 7.81 13.44 -3.49
N LEU A 86 6.57 13.19 -3.92
CA LEU A 86 5.65 12.28 -3.25
C LEU A 86 5.41 11.10 -4.17
N GLU A 87 5.61 9.87 -3.67
CA GLU A 87 5.31 8.66 -4.41
C GLU A 87 3.80 8.52 -4.60
N GLY A 88 3.36 8.48 -5.85
CA GLY A 88 1.96 8.30 -6.22
C GLY A 88 1.55 6.83 -6.20
N ALA A 89 0.25 6.57 -6.06
CA ALA A 89 -0.26 5.23 -6.23
C ALA A 89 -0.09 4.78 -7.69
N ASN A 90 0.45 3.57 -7.90
CA ASN A 90 0.56 2.96 -9.23
C ASN A 90 -0.78 2.37 -9.73
N VAL A 91 -1.92 2.95 -9.32
CA VAL A 91 -3.25 2.48 -9.71
C VAL A 91 -3.79 3.36 -10.83
N ASN A 92 -4.34 2.73 -11.87
CA ASN A 92 -4.94 3.46 -12.99
C ASN A 92 -6.46 3.39 -12.88
N THR A 93 -7.03 4.40 -12.23
CA THR A 93 -8.45 4.43 -11.84
C THR A 93 -9.42 4.10 -12.97
N VAL A 94 -9.07 4.40 -14.22
CA VAL A 94 -9.88 4.05 -15.40
C VAL A 94 -9.92 2.53 -15.61
N SER A 95 -8.78 1.87 -15.51
CA SER A 95 -8.69 0.40 -15.63
C SER A 95 -9.44 -0.28 -14.48
N GLU A 96 -9.25 0.16 -13.24
CA GLU A 96 -9.95 -0.46 -12.11
C GLU A 96 -11.47 -0.27 -12.18
N MET A 97 -11.97 0.86 -12.71
CA MET A 97 -13.41 1.03 -12.96
C MET A 97 -13.94 0.09 -14.05
N VAL A 98 -13.18 -0.14 -15.13
CA VAL A 98 -13.56 -1.10 -16.18
C VAL A 98 -13.64 -2.51 -15.63
N ASP A 99 -12.69 -2.91 -14.78
CA ASP A 99 -12.71 -4.21 -14.12
C ASP A 99 -13.94 -4.35 -13.20
N LEU A 100 -14.28 -3.30 -12.46
CA LEU A 100 -15.48 -3.30 -11.62
C LEU A 100 -16.78 -3.39 -12.46
N ILE A 101 -16.85 -2.71 -13.61
CA ILE A 101 -17.98 -2.82 -14.55
C ILE A 101 -18.08 -4.25 -15.11
N ASN A 102 -16.96 -4.88 -15.45
CA ASN A 102 -16.94 -6.26 -15.94
C ASN A 102 -17.42 -7.24 -14.87
N VAL A 103 -16.99 -7.08 -13.62
CA VAL A 103 -17.48 -7.86 -12.48
C VAL A 103 -18.99 -7.65 -12.28
N PHE A 104 -19.47 -6.41 -12.37
CA PHE A 104 -20.90 -6.12 -12.24
C PHE A 104 -21.75 -6.75 -13.35
N ARG A 105 -21.29 -6.68 -14.61
CA ARG A 105 -21.98 -7.31 -15.75
C ARG A 105 -22.00 -8.84 -15.63
N SER A 106 -20.89 -9.44 -15.20
CA SER A 106 -20.82 -10.86 -14.86
C SER A 106 -21.85 -11.23 -13.80
N TYR A 107 -21.95 -10.42 -12.74
CA TYR A 107 -22.91 -10.63 -11.67
C TYR A 107 -24.37 -10.51 -12.15
N GLU A 108 -24.72 -9.48 -12.94
CA GLU A 108 -26.05 -9.35 -13.55
C GLU A 108 -26.39 -10.52 -14.48
N ALA A 109 -25.43 -10.97 -15.30
CA ALA A 109 -25.63 -12.10 -16.19
C ALA A 109 -25.90 -13.39 -15.39
N ASN A 110 -25.15 -13.62 -14.30
CA ASN A 110 -25.36 -14.75 -13.40
C ASN A 110 -26.73 -14.66 -12.70
N GLN A 111 -27.16 -13.48 -12.25
CA GLN A 111 -28.48 -13.29 -11.65
C GLN A 111 -29.63 -13.57 -12.64
N LYS A 112 -29.52 -13.07 -13.88
CA LYS A 112 -30.52 -13.34 -14.94
C LYS A 112 -30.57 -14.82 -15.30
N MET A 113 -29.42 -15.49 -15.33
CA MET A 113 -29.34 -16.93 -15.55
C MET A 113 -30.08 -17.70 -14.45
N ILE A 114 -29.88 -17.33 -13.17
CA ILE A 114 -30.59 -17.93 -12.03
C ILE A 114 -32.10 -17.70 -12.15
N GLN A 115 -32.56 -16.48 -12.44
CA GLN A 115 -33.99 -16.21 -12.64
C GLN A 115 -34.59 -17.03 -13.79
N THR A 116 -33.87 -17.16 -14.90
CA THR A 116 -34.33 -17.95 -16.05
C THR A 116 -34.42 -19.43 -15.68
N GLN A 117 -33.47 -19.94 -14.89
CA GLN A 117 -33.49 -21.30 -14.36
C GLN A 117 -34.69 -21.51 -13.44
N ASP A 118 -34.95 -20.59 -12.51
CA ASP A 118 -36.07 -20.64 -11.58
C ASP A 118 -37.43 -20.56 -12.29
N GLU A 119 -37.57 -19.69 -13.30
CA GLU A 119 -38.77 -19.62 -14.14
C GLU A 119 -39.01 -20.93 -14.90
N THR A 120 -37.94 -21.55 -15.43
CA THR A 120 -38.02 -22.82 -16.15
C THR A 120 -38.44 -23.95 -15.21
N LEU A 121 -37.86 -24.00 -14.00
CA LEU A 121 -38.25 -24.95 -12.95
C LEU A 121 -39.70 -24.73 -12.52
N GLY A 122 -40.12 -23.47 -12.32
CA GLY A 122 -41.49 -23.13 -11.95
C GLY A 122 -42.51 -23.57 -13.01
N LYS A 123 -42.21 -23.39 -14.30
CA LYS A 123 -43.06 -23.89 -15.40
C LYS A 123 -43.12 -25.41 -15.41
N ALA A 124 -41.98 -26.09 -15.30
CA ALA A 124 -41.91 -27.55 -15.28
C ALA A 124 -42.73 -28.16 -14.13
N VAL A 125 -42.64 -27.60 -12.91
CA VAL A 125 -43.41 -28.08 -11.75
C VAL A 125 -44.92 -27.87 -11.94
N ASN A 126 -45.33 -26.72 -12.46
CA ASN A 126 -46.76 -26.42 -12.68
C ASN A 126 -47.38 -27.23 -13.83
N GLU A 127 -46.63 -27.51 -14.89
CA GLU A 127 -47.12 -28.32 -16.02
C GLU A 127 -47.14 -29.82 -15.71
N VAL A 128 -46.19 -30.35 -14.92
CA VAL A 128 -46.16 -31.77 -14.52
C VAL A 128 -47.16 -32.06 -13.38
N GLY A 129 -47.49 -31.08 -12.54
CA GLY A 129 -48.53 -31.23 -11.50
C GLY A 129 -49.97 -31.15 -12.02
N ARG A 130 -50.18 -30.80 -13.30
CA ARG A 130 -51.50 -30.72 -13.94
C ARG A 130 -51.75 -31.96 -14.82
N VAL A 131 -51.78 -33.12 -14.19
CA VAL A 131 -52.34 -34.39 -14.71
C VAL A 131 -53.08 -35.13 -13.61
#